data_AF-A0A9R1A3F7-F1
#
_entry.id   AF-A0A9R1A3F7-F1
#
_cell.length_a   1.000
_cell.length_b   1.000
_cell.length_c   1.000
_cell.angle_alpha   90.00
_cell.angle_beta   90.00
_cell.angle_gamma   90.00
#
_symmetry.space_group_name_H-M   'P 1'
#
loop_
_entity.id
_entity.type
_entity.pdbx_description
1 polymer ?
#
loop_
_entity_poly.entity_id
_entity_poly.type
_entity_poly.pdbx_seq_one_letter_code
_entity_poly.pdbx_strand_id
1 'polypeptide(L)'
;MAARSLFHCSAPRSVPQPLRVQRNKIPDHLSLSDHMDKLIPEMQSASISSYGQLKVDGENLDRDDDDTSQIISWLESFENQEWLSWIGGTSQDAVASNIIVAAAFVVWYPSIVKVKLAKLVVNQLIKLVMSMNDRYSSTAAELLAEGMESTWKACLGTDITHFLSDVLFQIECLSSAPSSNVIYKTAVAVTMREALVGTLLPSLAMADIMGFFGVIESQIWATSSDSPVHVVSLKTLIRVLRGCPKALAPYLDKAISYILHTMDPSNLIMRKACIISSMMALREIARVFPMVALNETMTRLAVGDAIGEIHSATIRVYDIESVTKIRILDACGPPGLPSFLKGPSDTTTTILITALSFSPDGEV
;
A
#
# COMPACT_ATOMS: atom_id res chain seq x y z
N MET A 1 5.37 -18.33 9.23
CA MET A 1 6.32 -18.96 8.28
C MET A 1 6.01 -20.43 7.97
N ALA A 2 5.99 -21.35 8.95
CA ALA A 2 5.75 -22.78 8.66
C ALA A 2 4.41 -23.07 7.93
N ALA A 3 3.30 -22.47 8.38
CA ALA A 3 2.00 -22.58 7.71
C ALA A 3 2.04 -22.08 6.25
N ARG A 4 2.80 -21.02 5.98
CA ARG A 4 2.99 -20.46 4.64
C ARG A 4 3.77 -21.42 3.73
N SER A 5 4.84 -22.05 4.23
CA SER A 5 5.56 -23.08 3.49
C SER A 5 4.66 -24.28 3.16
N LEU A 6 3.87 -24.75 4.12
CA LEU A 6 2.90 -25.82 3.90
C LEU A 6 1.84 -25.44 2.86
N PHE A 7 1.36 -24.19 2.89
CA PHE A 7 0.44 -23.67 1.89
C PHE A 7 1.08 -23.72 0.49
N HIS A 8 2.30 -23.21 0.33
CA HIS A 8 2.98 -23.22 -0.97
C HIS A 8 3.20 -24.64 -1.53
N CYS A 9 3.44 -25.63 -0.67
CA CYS A 9 3.58 -27.02 -1.08
C CYS A 9 2.26 -27.66 -1.56
N SER A 10 1.12 -27.21 -1.05
CA SER A 10 -0.20 -27.82 -1.31
C SER A 10 -1.05 -27.04 -2.32
N ALA A 11 -0.92 -25.72 -2.36
CA ALA A 11 -1.74 -24.80 -3.13
C ALA A 11 -1.92 -25.18 -4.62
N PRO A 12 -0.87 -25.55 -5.39
CA PRO A 12 -1.05 -25.87 -6.81
C PRO A 12 -1.96 -27.07 -7.09
N ARG A 13 -2.13 -27.97 -6.11
CA ARG A 13 -2.87 -29.24 -6.26
C ARG A 13 -4.24 -29.21 -5.59
N SER A 14 -4.46 -28.27 -4.67
CA SER A 14 -5.61 -28.27 -3.76
C SER A 14 -6.50 -27.03 -3.91
N VAL A 15 -6.46 -26.34 -5.06
CA VAL A 15 -7.36 -25.21 -5.32
C VAL A 15 -8.81 -25.73 -5.34
N PRO A 16 -9.71 -25.21 -4.47
CA PRO A 16 -11.11 -25.60 -4.48
C PRO A 16 -11.75 -25.35 -5.84
N GLN A 17 -12.58 -26.28 -6.30
CA GLN A 17 -13.21 -26.23 -7.62
C GLN A 17 -13.97 -24.92 -7.90
N PRO A 18 -14.72 -24.33 -6.94
CA PRO A 18 -15.40 -23.04 -7.16
C PRO A 18 -14.44 -21.89 -7.48
N LEU A 19 -13.22 -21.93 -6.93
CA LEU A 19 -12.22 -20.87 -7.06
C LEU A 19 -11.31 -21.03 -8.29
N ARG A 20 -11.15 -22.27 -8.76
CA ARG A 20 -10.18 -22.64 -9.78
C ARG A 20 -10.61 -22.11 -11.17
N VAL A 21 -9.64 -21.63 -11.95
CA VAL A 21 -9.87 -21.37 -13.38
C VAL A 21 -10.22 -22.70 -14.05
N GLN A 22 -11.42 -22.78 -14.63
CA GLN A 22 -11.75 -23.87 -15.54
C GLN A 22 -10.93 -23.63 -16.81
N ARG A 23 -9.84 -24.39 -16.97
CA ARG A 23 -9.21 -24.52 -18.28
C ARG A 23 -10.26 -25.22 -19.14
N ASN A 24 -10.84 -24.51 -20.10
CA ASN A 24 -11.80 -25.08 -21.03
C ASN A 24 -11.27 -26.45 -21.46
N LYS A 25 -12.07 -27.50 -21.23
CA LYS A 25 -11.84 -28.79 -21.88
C LYS A 25 -11.77 -28.46 -23.37
N ILE A 26 -10.61 -28.66 -23.98
CA ILE A 26 -10.58 -28.96 -25.40
C ILE A 26 -11.58 -30.12 -25.54
N PRO A 27 -12.66 -30.01 -26.34
CA PRO A 27 -13.59 -31.11 -26.45
C PRO A 27 -12.81 -32.29 -27.04
N ASP A 28 -12.56 -33.32 -26.24
CA ASP A 28 -12.12 -34.63 -26.68
C ASP A 28 -13.28 -35.28 -27.45
N HIS A 29 -13.58 -34.75 -28.64
CA HIS A 29 -14.55 -35.31 -29.56
C HIS A 29 -14.09 -35.10 -31.01
N LEU A 30 -12.95 -35.68 -31.36
CA LEU A 30 -12.71 -36.20 -32.71
C LEU A 30 -11.89 -37.49 -32.61
N SER A 31 -12.55 -38.53 -32.12
CA SER A 31 -12.28 -39.87 -32.64
C SER A 31 -12.82 -39.93 -34.08
N LEU A 32 -11.95 -39.82 -35.07
CA LEU A 32 -12.20 -40.46 -36.37
C LEU A 32 -10.93 -41.21 -36.77
N SER A 33 -11.08 -42.51 -36.93
CA SER A 33 -10.04 -43.42 -37.35
C SER A 33 -9.61 -43.12 -38.78
N ASP A 34 -8.37 -43.52 -39.08
CA ASP A 34 -7.87 -43.95 -40.38
C ASP A 34 -8.24 -43.10 -41.60
N HIS A 35 -7.34 -42.17 -41.94
CA HIS A 35 -6.82 -42.20 -43.30
C HIS A 35 -5.36 -41.76 -43.33
N MET A 36 -4.51 -42.74 -43.63
CA MET A 36 -3.13 -42.58 -44.04
C MET A 36 -3.01 -41.68 -45.30
N ASP A 37 -1.86 -41.01 -45.36
CA ASP A 37 -1.21 -40.46 -46.54
C ASP A 37 -1.73 -39.15 -47.14
N LYS A 38 -1.11 -38.02 -46.77
CA LYS A 38 -0.08 -37.37 -47.61
C LYS A 38 0.48 -36.07 -47.02
N LEU A 39 1.80 -36.10 -46.80
CA LEU A 39 2.80 -35.05 -47.07
C LEU A 39 2.86 -33.81 -46.15
N ILE A 40 3.77 -33.92 -45.17
CA ILE A 40 4.67 -32.87 -44.66
C ILE A 40 5.90 -32.81 -45.61
N PRO A 41 6.76 -31.75 -45.75
CA PRO A 41 6.91 -30.54 -44.91
C PRO A 41 7.00 -29.20 -45.68
N GLU A 42 6.77 -28.09 -44.98
CA GLU A 42 7.86 -27.10 -44.87
C GLU A 42 7.73 -26.24 -43.62
N MET A 43 8.88 -26.11 -42.98
CA MET A 43 9.14 -25.60 -41.66
C MET A 43 9.73 -24.21 -41.85
N GLN A 44 9.26 -23.23 -41.06
CA GLN A 44 10.06 -22.27 -40.29
C GLN A 44 9.41 -20.89 -40.16
N SER A 45 9.03 -20.63 -38.91
CA SER A 45 9.40 -19.46 -38.11
C SER A 45 8.85 -18.08 -38.47
N ALA A 46 8.20 -17.55 -37.42
CA ALA A 46 8.44 -16.24 -36.83
C ALA A 46 7.57 -15.05 -37.32
N SER A 47 6.56 -14.79 -36.49
CA SER A 47 6.54 -13.61 -35.62
C SER A 47 5.69 -12.40 -36.00
N ILE A 48 4.75 -12.14 -35.07
CA ILE A 48 4.27 -10.84 -34.57
C ILE A 48 3.33 -10.06 -35.51
N SER A 49 2.08 -9.98 -35.08
CA SER A 49 1.27 -8.75 -34.96
C SER A 49 -0.20 -9.08 -35.15
N SER A 50 -1.02 -8.84 -34.12
CA SER A 50 -2.29 -8.11 -34.28
C SER A 50 -3.01 -8.08 -32.94
N TYR A 51 -3.06 -6.89 -32.34
CA TYR A 51 -4.12 -6.50 -31.42
C TYR A 51 -5.47 -6.86 -32.05
N GLY A 52 -6.20 -7.80 -31.42
CA GLY A 52 -7.50 -8.28 -31.88
C GLY A 52 -8.55 -8.02 -30.81
N GLN A 53 -9.16 -6.85 -30.92
CA GLN A 53 -10.42 -6.40 -30.33
C GLN A 53 -11.36 -7.52 -29.84
N LEU A 54 -11.56 -7.62 -28.52
CA LEU A 54 -12.56 -8.49 -27.91
C LEU A 54 -13.96 -7.97 -28.26
N LYS A 55 -14.64 -8.67 -29.17
CA LYS A 55 -16.09 -8.57 -29.31
C LYS A 55 -16.75 -9.23 -28.09
N VAL A 56 -17.60 -8.47 -27.42
CA VAL A 56 -18.49 -8.94 -26.36
C VAL A 56 -19.68 -9.60 -27.04
N ASP A 57 -19.66 -10.93 -27.17
CA ASP A 57 -20.85 -11.72 -27.53
C ASP A 57 -21.65 -12.03 -26.25
N GLY A 58 -22.96 -11.76 -26.34
CA GLY A 58 -23.93 -11.66 -25.24
C GLY A 58 -24.41 -12.97 -24.59
N GLU A 59 -23.61 -14.03 -24.59
CA GLU A 59 -23.94 -15.31 -23.92
C GLU A 59 -23.31 -15.45 -22.50
N ASN A 60 -22.57 -14.44 -22.04
CA ASN A 60 -21.78 -14.53 -20.81
C ASN A 60 -22.46 -14.03 -19.52
N LEU A 61 -23.68 -13.49 -19.55
CA LEU A 61 -24.29 -12.91 -18.35
C LEU A 61 -24.77 -13.97 -17.34
N ASP A 62 -25.40 -15.05 -17.79
CA ASP A 62 -25.96 -16.07 -16.88
C ASP A 62 -24.89 -16.96 -16.23
N ARG A 63 -23.79 -17.22 -16.93
CA ARG A 63 -22.66 -18.01 -16.40
C ARG A 63 -21.88 -17.27 -15.32
N ASP A 64 -21.93 -15.95 -15.37
CA ASP A 64 -21.16 -15.06 -14.52
C ASP A 64 -21.76 -14.91 -13.13
N ASP A 65 -23.08 -14.95 -13.06
CA ASP A 65 -23.85 -14.94 -11.81
C ASP A 65 -23.79 -16.31 -11.11
N ASP A 66 -23.92 -17.41 -11.85
CA ASP A 66 -23.74 -18.78 -11.31
C ASP A 66 -22.32 -18.97 -10.72
N ASP A 67 -21.27 -18.55 -11.44
CA ASP A 67 -19.89 -18.63 -10.97
C ASP A 67 -19.66 -17.80 -9.69
N THR A 68 -20.31 -16.63 -9.58
CA THR A 68 -20.21 -15.77 -8.40
C THR A 68 -20.90 -16.41 -7.21
N SER A 69 -22.08 -17.00 -7.42
CA SER A 69 -22.85 -17.68 -6.37
C SER A 69 -22.10 -18.89 -5.80
N GLN A 70 -21.44 -19.68 -6.65
CA GLN A 70 -20.62 -20.82 -6.22
C GLN A 70 -19.40 -20.40 -5.40
N ILE A 71 -18.75 -19.29 -5.77
CA ILE A 71 -17.63 -18.75 -4.99
C ILE A 71 -18.11 -18.29 -3.61
N ILE A 72 -19.21 -17.53 -3.55
CA ILE A 72 -19.78 -17.02 -2.30
C ILE A 72 -20.21 -18.19 -1.40
N SER A 73 -20.92 -19.17 -1.95
CA SER A 73 -21.33 -20.38 -1.23
C SER A 73 -20.13 -21.12 -0.64
N TRP A 74 -19.01 -21.23 -1.37
CA TRP A 74 -17.79 -21.82 -0.84
C TRP A 74 -17.17 -20.98 0.28
N LEU A 75 -17.08 -19.65 0.11
CA LEU A 75 -16.55 -18.75 1.12
C LEU A 75 -17.34 -18.82 2.44
N GLU A 76 -18.65 -18.95 2.34
CA GLU A 76 -19.57 -19.02 3.49
C GLU A 76 -19.78 -20.45 4.02
N SER A 77 -19.24 -21.47 3.34
CA SER A 77 -19.41 -22.86 3.74
C SER A 77 -18.71 -23.19 5.06
N PHE A 78 -19.36 -24.01 5.89
CA PHE A 78 -18.85 -24.44 7.20
C PHE A 78 -19.09 -25.93 7.48
N GLU A 79 -19.61 -26.70 6.51
CA GLU A 79 -20.28 -27.98 6.77
C GLU A 79 -19.36 -29.21 7.01
N ASN A 80 -18.05 -29.16 6.76
CA ASN A 80 -17.21 -30.38 6.65
C ASN A 80 -15.92 -30.39 7.48
N GLN A 81 -15.92 -30.03 8.77
CA GLN A 81 -14.66 -29.81 9.48
C GLN A 81 -14.59 -30.39 10.89
N GLU A 82 -14.34 -31.71 10.97
CA GLU A 82 -13.93 -32.42 12.20
C GLU A 82 -12.76 -31.72 12.91
N TRP A 83 -11.88 -31.06 12.15
CA TRP A 83 -10.74 -30.31 12.70
C TRP A 83 -11.14 -29.08 13.51
N LEU A 84 -12.30 -28.45 13.24
CA LEU A 84 -12.79 -27.33 14.07
C LEU A 84 -13.02 -27.81 15.50
N SER A 85 -13.52 -29.03 15.68
CA SER A 85 -13.68 -29.62 17.02
C SER A 85 -12.33 -29.82 17.73
N TRP A 86 -11.29 -30.20 16.98
CA TRP A 86 -9.95 -30.44 17.53
C TRP A 86 -9.25 -29.15 17.99
N ILE A 87 -9.57 -28.01 17.37
CA ILE A 87 -9.02 -26.70 17.75
C ILE A 87 -9.96 -25.88 18.64
N GLY A 88 -11.12 -26.43 19.02
CA GLY A 88 -12.16 -25.70 19.74
C GLY A 88 -12.64 -24.46 18.97
N GLY A 89 -12.83 -24.59 17.66
CA GLY A 89 -13.30 -23.55 16.75
C GLY A 89 -14.81 -23.55 16.53
N THR A 90 -15.30 -22.45 15.96
CA THR A 90 -16.69 -22.19 15.62
C THR A 90 -16.92 -22.20 14.11
N SER A 91 -18.17 -22.12 13.65
CA SER A 91 -18.47 -21.93 12.22
C SER A 91 -17.88 -20.62 11.67
N GLN A 92 -17.74 -19.58 12.49
CA GLN A 92 -17.10 -18.33 12.09
C GLN A 92 -15.60 -18.52 11.82
N ASP A 93 -14.93 -19.39 12.59
CA ASP A 93 -13.52 -19.75 12.37
C ASP A 93 -13.35 -20.48 11.03
N ALA A 94 -14.32 -21.30 10.63
CA ALA A 94 -14.35 -21.97 9.32
C ALA A 94 -14.43 -20.97 8.18
N VAL A 95 -15.40 -20.04 8.26
CA VAL A 95 -15.61 -18.99 7.24
C VAL A 95 -14.39 -18.07 7.15
N ALA A 96 -13.84 -17.64 8.29
CA ALA A 96 -12.62 -16.84 8.33
C ALA A 96 -11.44 -17.59 7.68
N SER A 97 -11.29 -18.89 7.95
CA SER A 97 -10.24 -19.71 7.34
C SER A 97 -10.41 -19.82 5.82
N ASN A 98 -11.64 -20.00 5.32
CA ASN A 98 -11.92 -20.00 3.87
C ASN A 98 -11.55 -18.66 3.22
N ILE A 99 -11.89 -17.54 3.86
CA ILE A 99 -11.53 -16.20 3.38
C ILE A 99 -10.00 -16.02 3.33
N ILE A 100 -9.28 -16.42 4.38
CA ILE A 100 -7.81 -16.34 4.44
C ILE A 100 -7.17 -17.19 3.34
N VAL A 101 -7.66 -18.42 3.13
CA VAL A 101 -7.17 -19.32 2.08
C VAL A 101 -7.45 -18.76 0.69
N ALA A 102 -8.65 -18.24 0.44
CA ALA A 102 -8.99 -17.61 -0.84
C ALA A 102 -8.13 -16.36 -1.10
N ALA A 103 -7.91 -15.52 -0.09
CA ALA A 103 -7.02 -14.36 -0.17
C ALA A 103 -5.59 -14.79 -0.50
N ALA A 104 -5.05 -15.81 0.18
CA ALA A 104 -3.73 -16.35 -0.10
C ALA A 104 -3.59 -16.87 -1.54
N PHE A 105 -4.61 -17.55 -2.07
CA PHE A 105 -4.62 -17.95 -3.48
C PHE A 105 -4.61 -16.76 -4.43
N VAL A 106 -5.42 -15.74 -4.15
CA VAL A 106 -5.49 -14.52 -4.97
C VAL A 106 -4.15 -13.80 -5.01
N VAL A 107 -3.44 -13.73 -3.88
CA VAL A 107 -2.15 -13.01 -3.78
C VAL A 107 -1.01 -13.84 -4.34
N TRP A 108 -0.91 -15.12 -3.99
CA TRP A 108 0.27 -15.94 -4.30
C TRP A 108 0.15 -16.75 -5.59
N TYR A 109 -1.08 -17.04 -6.04
CA TYR A 109 -1.34 -17.85 -7.22
C TYR A 109 -2.46 -17.26 -8.10
N PRO A 110 -2.37 -15.97 -8.51
CA PRO A 110 -3.43 -15.32 -9.27
C PRO A 110 -3.75 -16.02 -10.61
N SER A 111 -2.80 -16.76 -11.19
CA SER A 111 -2.97 -17.42 -12.48
C SER A 111 -3.82 -18.70 -12.45
N ILE A 112 -4.08 -19.28 -11.27
CA ILE A 112 -4.84 -20.54 -11.13
C ILE A 112 -6.22 -20.35 -10.53
N VAL A 113 -6.56 -19.12 -10.12
CA VAL A 113 -7.88 -18.75 -9.58
C VAL A 113 -8.64 -17.79 -10.49
N LYS A 114 -9.97 -17.82 -10.39
CA LYS A 114 -10.85 -16.92 -11.15
C LYS A 114 -10.57 -15.46 -10.79
N VAL A 115 -10.46 -14.58 -11.79
CA VAL A 115 -10.12 -13.15 -11.61
C VAL A 115 -11.09 -12.41 -10.68
N LYS A 116 -12.37 -12.78 -10.71
CA LYS A 116 -13.43 -12.19 -9.87
C LYS A 116 -13.28 -12.45 -8.39
N LEU A 117 -12.52 -13.49 -8.02
CA LEU A 117 -12.32 -13.87 -6.62
C LEU A 117 -11.73 -12.72 -5.80
N ALA A 118 -10.82 -11.93 -6.39
CA ALA A 118 -10.21 -10.80 -5.70
C ALA A 118 -11.25 -9.77 -5.24
N LYS A 119 -12.23 -9.45 -6.07
CA LYS A 119 -13.31 -8.48 -5.75
C LYS A 119 -14.25 -9.00 -4.66
N LEU A 120 -14.53 -10.31 -4.66
CA LEU A 120 -15.42 -10.92 -3.66
C LEU A 120 -14.74 -11.06 -2.29
N VAL A 121 -13.45 -11.35 -2.28
CA VAL A 121 -12.69 -11.62 -1.05
C VAL A 121 -12.28 -10.33 -0.32
N VAL A 122 -11.95 -9.26 -1.05
CA VAL A 122 -11.34 -8.05 -0.43
C VAL A 122 -12.21 -7.43 0.67
N ASN A 123 -13.53 -7.34 0.45
CA ASN A 123 -14.45 -6.77 1.44
C ASN A 123 -14.57 -7.66 2.69
N GLN A 124 -14.54 -8.99 2.51
CA GLN A 124 -14.56 -9.93 3.62
C GLN A 124 -13.23 -9.90 4.40
N LEU A 125 -12.11 -9.70 3.70
CA LEU A 125 -10.80 -9.58 4.31
C LEU A 125 -10.68 -8.29 5.14
N ILE A 126 -11.21 -7.18 4.64
CA ILE A 126 -11.33 -5.92 5.41
C ILE A 126 -12.18 -6.12 6.66
N LYS A 127 -13.34 -6.80 6.53
CA LYS A 127 -14.19 -7.12 7.69
C LYS A 127 -13.44 -7.97 8.73
N LEU A 128 -12.64 -8.95 8.30
CA LEU A 128 -11.80 -9.73 9.22
C LEU A 128 -10.81 -8.83 9.96
N VAL A 129 -10.09 -7.95 9.25
CA VAL A 129 -9.19 -6.97 9.90
C VAL A 129 -9.94 -6.10 10.90
N MET A 130 -11.11 -5.58 10.53
CA MET A 130 -11.90 -4.67 11.37
C MET A 130 -12.62 -5.36 12.53
N SER A 131 -12.78 -6.68 12.49
CA SER A 131 -13.38 -7.46 13.58
C SER A 131 -12.49 -7.56 14.82
N MET A 132 -11.18 -7.27 14.67
CA MET A 132 -10.20 -7.31 15.76
C MET A 132 -10.16 -8.64 16.52
N ASN A 133 -10.48 -9.74 15.82
CA ASN A 133 -10.39 -11.09 16.35
C ASN A 133 -8.95 -11.61 16.36
N ASP A 134 -8.54 -12.15 17.50
CA ASP A 134 -7.25 -12.69 17.86
C ASP A 134 -6.66 -13.74 16.89
N ARG A 135 -7.51 -14.50 16.18
CA ARG A 135 -7.06 -15.65 15.38
C ARG A 135 -6.69 -15.33 13.94
N TYR A 136 -7.39 -14.39 13.31
CA TYR A 136 -7.33 -14.19 11.85
C TYR A 136 -7.01 -12.76 11.44
N SER A 137 -7.28 -11.76 12.27
CA SER A 137 -7.20 -10.35 11.87
C SER A 137 -5.78 -9.92 11.51
N SER A 138 -4.79 -10.41 12.26
CA SER A 138 -3.37 -10.16 11.98
C SER A 138 -2.95 -10.79 10.64
N THR A 139 -3.30 -12.05 10.39
CA THR A 139 -3.06 -12.73 9.10
C THR A 139 -3.79 -12.05 7.93
N ALA A 140 -5.03 -11.59 8.16
CA ALA A 140 -5.79 -10.85 7.17
C ALA A 140 -5.12 -9.52 6.82
N ALA A 141 -4.60 -8.81 7.82
CA ALA A 141 -3.84 -7.58 7.63
C ALA A 141 -2.54 -7.83 6.87
N GLU A 142 -1.83 -8.92 7.16
CA GLU A 142 -0.63 -9.31 6.40
C GLU A 142 -0.94 -9.64 4.93
N LEU A 143 -2.01 -10.41 4.66
CA LEU A 143 -2.42 -10.74 3.28
C LEU A 143 -2.92 -9.53 2.50
N LEU A 144 -3.63 -8.60 3.17
CA LEU A 144 -3.97 -7.30 2.58
C LEU A 144 -2.73 -6.47 2.29
N ALA A 145 -1.77 -6.43 3.21
CA ALA A 145 -0.53 -5.69 3.02
C ALA A 145 0.24 -6.23 1.80
N GLU A 146 0.40 -7.55 1.73
CA GLU A 146 1.21 -8.21 0.71
C GLU A 146 0.63 -8.09 -0.70
N GLY A 147 -0.69 -8.27 -0.84
CA GLY A 147 -1.36 -8.15 -2.13
C GLY A 147 -1.73 -6.72 -2.52
N MET A 148 -1.35 -5.71 -1.73
CA MET A 148 -1.86 -4.35 -1.89
C MET A 148 -1.51 -3.77 -3.27
N GLU A 149 -0.23 -3.84 -3.65
CA GLU A 149 0.26 -3.27 -4.92
C GLU A 149 -0.25 -4.06 -6.14
N SER A 150 -0.26 -5.39 -6.06
CA SER A 150 -0.52 -6.26 -7.21
C SER A 150 -2.00 -6.54 -7.45
N THR A 151 -2.81 -6.64 -6.38
CA THR A 151 -4.18 -7.17 -6.48
C THR A 151 -5.20 -6.24 -5.85
N TRP A 152 -5.01 -5.83 -4.59
CA TRP A 152 -6.08 -5.16 -3.82
C TRP A 152 -6.30 -3.71 -4.22
N LYS A 153 -5.24 -2.98 -4.61
CA LYS A 153 -5.35 -1.58 -5.04
C LYS A 153 -6.36 -1.39 -6.19
N ALA A 154 -6.36 -2.30 -7.16
CA ALA A 154 -7.31 -2.26 -8.29
C ALA A 154 -8.75 -2.59 -7.87
N CYS A 155 -8.93 -3.38 -6.81
CA CYS A 155 -10.26 -3.73 -6.28
C CYS A 155 -10.83 -2.61 -5.39
N LEU A 156 -9.98 -1.93 -4.62
CA LEU A 156 -10.38 -0.92 -3.63
C LEU A 156 -10.52 0.47 -4.22
N GLY A 157 -9.69 0.84 -5.21
CA GLY A 157 -9.75 2.16 -5.83
C GLY A 157 -9.66 3.30 -4.79
N THR A 158 -10.71 4.12 -4.72
CA THR A 158 -10.80 5.26 -3.78
C THR A 158 -11.10 4.85 -2.34
N ASP A 159 -11.58 3.62 -2.10
CA ASP A 159 -11.92 3.14 -0.76
C ASP A 159 -10.68 2.95 0.12
N ILE A 160 -9.47 2.93 -0.48
CA ILE A 160 -8.19 2.87 0.24
C ILE A 160 -8.08 4.01 1.24
N THR A 161 -8.47 5.24 0.88
CA THR A 161 -8.37 6.40 1.79
C THR A 161 -9.28 6.24 3.01
N HIS A 162 -10.51 5.74 2.82
CA HIS A 162 -11.43 5.46 3.92
C HIS A 162 -10.88 4.35 4.83
N PHE A 163 -10.42 3.26 4.22
CA PHE A 163 -9.86 2.13 4.96
C PHE A 163 -8.60 2.51 5.74
N LEU A 164 -7.77 3.39 5.18
CA LEU A 164 -6.61 3.97 5.88
C LEU A 164 -7.04 4.74 7.15
N SER A 165 -8.10 5.54 7.07
CA SER A 165 -8.67 6.25 8.22
C SER A 165 -9.21 5.28 9.27
N ASP A 166 -9.93 4.23 8.85
CA ASP A 166 -10.44 3.20 9.75
C ASP A 166 -9.30 2.48 10.49
N VAL A 167 -8.20 2.16 9.79
CA VAL A 167 -7.02 1.51 10.40
C VAL A 167 -6.36 2.42 11.43
N LEU A 168 -6.20 3.72 11.15
CA LEU A 168 -5.68 4.68 12.13
C LEU A 168 -6.57 4.79 13.36
N PHE A 169 -7.89 4.83 13.15
CA PHE A 169 -8.85 4.81 14.25
C PHE A 169 -8.75 3.53 15.09
N GLN A 170 -8.61 2.36 14.47
CA GLN A 170 -8.39 1.10 15.21
C GLN A 170 -7.09 1.14 16.03
N ILE A 171 -6.01 1.72 15.50
CA ILE A 171 -4.74 1.87 16.22
C ILE A 171 -4.89 2.79 17.43
N GLU A 172 -5.68 3.85 17.31
CA GLU A 172 -6.06 4.72 18.43
C GLU A 172 -6.80 3.91 19.52
N CYS A 173 -7.84 3.17 19.14
CA CYS A 173 -8.62 2.34 20.08
C CYS A 173 -7.76 1.29 20.80
N LEU A 174 -6.84 0.63 20.09
CA LEU A 174 -5.92 -0.37 20.65
C LEU A 174 -4.93 0.23 21.65
N SER A 175 -4.58 1.50 21.46
CA SER A 175 -3.61 2.18 22.31
C SER A 175 -4.25 2.78 23.56
N SER A 176 -5.57 3.03 23.52
CA SER A 176 -6.35 3.67 24.59
C SER A 176 -7.17 2.68 25.44
N ALA A 177 -7.15 1.37 25.13
CA ALA A 177 -7.97 0.37 25.81
C ALA A 177 -7.61 0.23 27.31
N PRO A 178 -8.57 0.40 28.25
CA PRO A 178 -8.32 0.21 29.67
C PRO A 178 -8.06 -1.26 30.01
N SER A 179 -7.14 -1.47 30.95
CA SER A 179 -6.56 -2.74 31.37
C SER A 179 -7.52 -3.67 32.14
N SER A 180 -8.62 -4.13 31.53
CA SER A 180 -9.52 -5.12 32.13
C SER A 180 -9.60 -6.43 31.32
N ASN A 181 -8.54 -7.23 31.49
CA ASN A 181 -8.40 -8.71 31.47
C ASN A 181 -7.00 -9.08 30.96
N VAL A 182 -6.10 -9.39 31.90
CA VAL A 182 -4.80 -8.72 32.06
C VAL A 182 -3.62 -9.27 31.23
N ILE A 183 -3.74 -10.36 30.46
CA ILE A 183 -2.57 -10.88 29.69
C ILE A 183 -2.92 -11.30 28.26
N TYR A 184 -3.98 -12.11 28.05
CA TYR A 184 -4.34 -12.60 26.72
C TYR A 184 -4.84 -11.50 25.77
N LYS A 185 -5.70 -10.60 26.26
CA LYS A 185 -6.18 -9.45 25.44
C LYS A 185 -5.05 -8.48 25.12
N THR A 186 -4.07 -8.34 26.01
CA THR A 186 -2.90 -7.47 25.81
C THR A 186 -1.99 -8.03 24.73
N ALA A 187 -1.68 -9.32 24.77
CA ALA A 187 -0.83 -9.96 23.76
C ALA A 187 -1.43 -9.86 22.36
N VAL A 188 -2.75 -10.05 22.24
CA VAL A 188 -3.44 -9.92 20.95
C VAL A 188 -3.52 -8.47 20.47
N ALA A 189 -3.83 -7.53 21.36
CA ALA A 189 -3.82 -6.12 21.00
C ALA A 189 -2.44 -5.69 20.47
N VAL A 190 -1.36 -6.24 21.05
CA VAL A 190 0.01 -6.02 20.57
C VAL A 190 0.24 -6.65 19.20
N THR A 191 -0.08 -7.93 18.98
CA THR A 191 0.13 -8.58 17.66
C THR A 191 -0.69 -7.93 16.56
N MET A 192 -1.93 -7.55 16.86
CA MET A 192 -2.79 -6.86 15.91
C MET A 192 -2.25 -5.46 15.62
N ARG A 193 -1.84 -4.70 16.64
CA ARG A 193 -1.20 -3.39 16.45
C ARG A 193 0.08 -3.49 15.63
N GLU A 194 0.89 -4.52 15.85
CA GLU A 194 2.11 -4.78 15.08
C GLU A 194 1.78 -5.07 13.61
N ALA A 195 0.76 -5.86 13.32
CA ALA A 195 0.30 -6.08 11.94
C ALA A 195 -0.23 -4.79 11.31
N LEU A 196 -1.08 -4.04 12.00
CA LEU A 196 -1.63 -2.78 11.47
C LEU A 196 -0.53 -1.75 11.20
N VAL A 197 0.30 -1.43 12.20
CA VAL A 197 1.34 -0.39 12.11
C VAL A 197 2.55 -0.84 11.29
N GLY A 198 2.93 -2.11 11.44
CA GLY A 198 4.17 -2.65 10.88
C GLY A 198 4.06 -3.08 9.42
N THR A 199 2.89 -3.55 8.98
CA THR A 199 2.69 -4.14 7.65
C THR A 199 1.56 -3.47 6.86
N LEU A 200 0.34 -3.42 7.38
CA LEU A 200 -0.83 -2.99 6.60
C LEU A 200 -0.84 -1.49 6.30
N LEU A 201 -0.71 -0.64 7.32
CA LEU A 201 -0.80 0.81 7.17
C LEU A 201 0.26 1.38 6.20
N PRO A 202 1.55 0.97 6.26
CA PRO A 202 2.52 1.35 5.22
C PRO A 202 2.11 0.93 3.82
N SER A 203 1.55 -0.26 3.65
CA SER A 203 1.13 -0.78 2.34
C SER A 203 -0.02 0.02 1.76
N LEU A 204 -1.01 0.39 2.59
CA LEU A 204 -2.10 1.30 2.22
C LEU A 204 -1.58 2.69 1.83
N ALA A 205 -0.68 3.25 2.64
CA ALA A 205 -0.10 4.57 2.39
C ALA A 205 0.72 4.61 1.08
N MET A 206 1.44 3.54 0.75
CA MET A 206 2.16 3.44 -0.53
C MET A 206 1.20 3.24 -1.72
N ALA A 207 0.04 2.59 -1.50
CA ALA A 207 -0.96 2.41 -2.53
C ALA A 207 -1.67 3.72 -2.90
N ASP A 208 -1.91 4.59 -1.93
CA ASP A 208 -2.55 5.90 -2.08
C ASP A 208 -1.84 6.98 -1.23
N ILE A 209 -0.71 7.47 -1.75
CA ILE A 209 0.12 8.49 -1.08
C ILE A 209 -0.65 9.79 -0.87
N MET A 210 -1.47 10.18 -1.86
CA MET A 210 -2.24 11.43 -1.80
C MET A 210 -3.32 11.34 -0.73
N GLY A 211 -4.08 10.25 -0.69
CA GLY A 211 -5.06 10.00 0.36
C GLY A 211 -4.41 9.88 1.73
N PHE A 212 -3.23 9.26 1.83
CA PHE A 212 -2.47 9.21 3.08
C PHE A 212 -2.14 10.60 3.63
N PHE A 213 -1.65 11.52 2.80
CA PHE A 213 -1.42 12.89 3.25
C PHE A 213 -2.71 13.60 3.67
N GLY A 214 -3.80 13.44 2.90
CA GLY A 214 -5.09 14.02 3.26
C GLY A 214 -5.61 13.53 4.62
N VAL A 215 -5.45 12.23 4.90
CA VAL A 215 -5.85 11.64 6.18
C VAL A 215 -4.98 12.17 7.30
N ILE A 216 -3.65 12.07 7.24
CA ILE A 216 -2.79 12.49 8.38
C ILE A 216 -2.88 14.00 8.64
N GLU A 217 -3.07 14.82 7.61
CA GLU A 217 -3.29 16.26 7.76
C GLU A 217 -4.60 16.55 8.51
N SER A 218 -5.67 15.81 8.22
CA SER A 218 -6.93 15.93 8.95
C SER A 218 -6.80 15.47 10.42
N GLN A 219 -5.98 14.45 10.68
CA GLN A 219 -5.80 13.87 12.02
C GLN A 219 -5.10 14.82 12.99
N ILE A 220 -4.23 15.72 12.50
CA ILE A 220 -3.59 16.76 13.31
C ILE A 220 -4.62 17.55 14.14
N TRP A 221 -5.75 17.89 13.52
CA TRP A 221 -6.79 18.73 14.13
C TRP A 221 -7.94 17.92 14.70
N ALA A 222 -8.17 16.71 14.19
CA ALA A 222 -9.29 15.85 14.59
C ALA A 222 -8.99 14.99 15.83
N THR A 223 -7.73 14.86 16.25
CA THR A 223 -7.33 14.02 17.39
C THR A 223 -6.63 14.82 18.49
N SER A 224 -6.52 14.23 19.67
CA SER A 224 -5.79 14.85 20.77
C SER A 224 -4.30 14.95 20.45
N SER A 225 -3.63 15.95 21.03
CA SER A 225 -2.20 16.16 20.83
C SER A 225 -1.31 14.99 21.28
N ASP A 226 -1.77 14.18 22.23
CA ASP A 226 -1.08 12.99 22.75
C ASP A 226 -1.48 11.70 22.03
N SER A 227 -2.34 11.78 21.00
CA SER A 227 -2.79 10.61 20.27
C SER A 227 -1.61 9.85 19.64
N PRO A 228 -1.55 8.52 19.78
CA PRO A 228 -0.54 7.68 19.15
C PRO A 228 -0.57 7.72 17.61
N VAL A 229 -1.65 8.20 16.99
CA VAL A 229 -1.74 8.29 15.53
C VAL A 229 -0.67 9.20 14.94
N HIS A 230 -0.25 10.26 15.64
CA HIS A 230 0.77 11.19 15.15
C HIS A 230 2.12 10.48 14.98
N VAL A 231 2.53 9.72 15.99
CA VAL A 231 3.78 8.94 15.97
C VAL A 231 3.70 7.80 14.96
N VAL A 232 2.56 7.12 14.87
CA VAL A 232 2.33 6.05 13.89
C VAL A 232 2.36 6.59 12.45
N SER A 233 1.80 7.76 12.21
CA SER A 233 1.81 8.44 10.91
C SER A 233 3.23 8.83 10.50
N LEU A 234 4.06 9.34 11.42
CA LEU A 234 5.48 9.63 11.17
C LEU A 234 6.27 8.35 10.85
N LYS A 235 6.06 7.25 11.59
CA LYS A 235 6.67 5.95 11.29
C LYS A 235 6.25 5.41 9.93
N THR A 236 4.98 5.58 9.58
CA THR A 236 4.43 5.18 8.28
C THR A 236 5.05 6.02 7.17
N LEU A 237 5.17 7.34 7.34
CA LEU A 237 5.83 8.23 6.39
C LEU A 237 7.28 7.80 6.12
N ILE A 238 8.05 7.43 7.16
CA ILE A 238 9.39 6.86 7.01
C ILE A 238 9.39 5.58 6.14
N ARG A 239 8.37 4.72 6.28
CA ARG A 239 8.24 3.53 5.44
C ARG A 239 7.89 3.88 3.99
N VAL A 240 6.99 4.84 3.77
CA VAL A 240 6.65 5.32 2.42
C VAL A 240 7.87 5.95 1.73
N LEU A 241 8.62 6.78 2.45
CA LEU A 241 9.87 7.40 2.01
C LEU A 241 10.89 6.36 1.50
N ARG A 242 11.01 5.23 2.20
CA ARG A 242 11.91 4.14 1.84
C ARG A 242 11.37 3.26 0.72
N GLY A 243 10.07 2.98 0.72
CA GLY A 243 9.45 2.02 -0.19
C GLY A 243 9.18 2.58 -1.59
N CYS A 244 8.70 3.82 -1.70
CA CYS A 244 8.30 4.40 -2.99
C CYS A 244 8.70 5.89 -3.15
N PRO A 245 10.00 6.25 -2.97
CA PRO A 245 10.46 7.64 -2.95
C PRO A 245 10.08 8.43 -4.21
N LYS A 246 10.09 7.79 -5.39
CA LYS A 246 9.72 8.43 -6.66
C LYS A 246 8.27 8.89 -6.70
N ALA A 247 7.36 8.09 -6.15
CA ALA A 247 5.93 8.42 -6.10
C ALA A 247 5.62 9.48 -5.03
N LEU A 248 6.47 9.56 -4.00
CA LEU A 248 6.37 10.55 -2.94
C LEU A 248 6.94 11.93 -3.32
N ALA A 249 7.91 11.98 -4.24
CA ALA A 249 8.63 13.21 -4.61
C ALA A 249 7.73 14.44 -4.90
N PRO A 250 6.58 14.31 -5.62
CA PRO A 250 5.68 15.44 -5.86
C PRO A 250 4.99 15.99 -4.59
N TYR A 251 4.99 15.22 -3.50
CA TYR A 251 4.36 15.55 -2.22
C TYR A 251 5.39 15.90 -1.12
N LEU A 252 6.64 16.14 -1.50
CA LEU A 252 7.73 16.43 -0.56
C LEU A 252 7.40 17.61 0.37
N ASP A 253 6.85 18.68 -0.19
CA ASP A 253 6.43 19.86 0.58
C ASP A 253 5.36 19.50 1.64
N LYS A 254 4.39 18.64 1.29
CA LYS A 254 3.39 18.16 2.24
C LYS A 254 4.02 17.30 3.34
N ALA A 255 4.97 16.43 2.98
CA ALA A 255 5.70 15.60 3.94
C ALA A 255 6.45 16.46 4.96
N ILE A 256 7.19 17.46 4.48
CA ILE A 256 7.97 18.36 5.34
C ILE A 256 7.05 19.20 6.20
N SER A 257 5.99 19.78 5.62
CA SER A 257 5.01 20.57 6.36
C SER A 257 4.36 19.77 7.49
N TYR A 258 3.93 18.53 7.21
CA TYR A 258 3.37 17.64 8.22
C TYR A 258 4.38 17.37 9.35
N ILE A 259 5.62 17.01 9.02
CA ILE A 259 6.65 16.73 10.03
C ILE A 259 6.93 17.96 10.89
N LEU A 260 7.10 19.13 10.28
CA LEU A 260 7.31 20.39 11.00
C LEU A 260 6.12 20.71 11.91
N HIS A 261 4.88 20.48 11.46
CA HIS A 261 3.69 20.70 12.28
C HIS A 261 3.70 19.85 13.56
N THR A 262 4.12 18.59 13.48
CA THR A 262 4.24 17.73 14.68
C THR A 262 5.33 18.18 15.67
N MET A 263 6.18 19.13 15.26
CA MET A 263 7.26 19.70 16.07
C MET A 263 6.96 21.12 16.57
N ASP A 264 5.77 21.66 16.27
CA ASP A 264 5.43 23.05 16.57
C ASP A 264 5.62 23.39 18.07
N PRO A 265 6.42 24.42 18.42
CA PRO A 265 6.59 24.87 19.80
C PRO A 265 5.27 25.27 20.48
N SER A 266 4.24 25.65 19.73
CA SER A 266 2.92 26.01 20.27
C SER A 266 2.19 24.83 20.91
N ASN A 267 2.44 23.59 20.43
CA ASN A 267 1.82 22.37 20.91
C ASN A 267 2.84 21.46 21.62
N LEU A 268 3.17 21.81 22.86
CA LEU A 268 4.18 21.11 23.66
C LEU A 268 3.90 19.61 23.86
N ILE A 269 2.62 19.20 23.91
CA ILE A 269 2.23 17.80 24.11
C ILE A 269 2.58 16.98 22.87
N MET A 270 2.11 17.43 21.69
CA MET A 270 2.38 16.77 20.43
C MET A 270 3.87 16.77 20.11
N ARG A 271 4.53 17.93 20.30
CA ARG A 271 5.98 18.08 20.14
C ARG A 271 6.73 17.07 21.00
N LYS A 272 6.42 16.96 22.29
CA LYS A 272 7.07 15.99 23.19
C LYS A 272 6.87 14.55 22.74
N ALA A 273 5.68 14.19 22.28
CA ALA A 273 5.38 12.84 21.80
C ALA A 273 6.09 12.51 20.47
N CYS A 274 6.20 13.49 19.57
CA CYS A 274 6.61 13.26 18.18
C CYS A 274 8.08 13.57 17.90
N ILE A 275 8.75 14.44 18.67
CA ILE A 275 10.07 15.02 18.33
C ILE A 275 11.10 14.01 17.82
N ILE A 276 11.23 12.84 18.46
CA ILE A 276 12.17 11.80 18.06
C ILE A 276 11.80 11.23 16.68
N SER A 277 10.52 10.89 16.49
CA SER A 277 10.01 10.33 15.23
C SER A 277 10.05 11.36 14.10
N SER A 278 9.75 12.63 14.40
CA SER A 278 9.82 13.75 13.45
C SER A 278 11.26 13.98 12.98
N MET A 279 12.23 14.01 13.90
CA MET A 279 13.65 14.11 13.53
C MET A 279 14.14 12.90 12.73
N MET A 280 13.69 11.69 13.06
CA MET A 280 13.99 10.51 12.24
C MET A 280 13.40 10.62 10.83
N ALA A 281 12.19 11.17 10.69
CA ALA A 281 11.57 11.40 9.40
C ALA A 281 12.31 12.46 8.58
N LEU A 282 12.72 13.59 9.18
CA LEU A 282 13.54 14.61 8.49
C LEU A 282 14.88 14.04 8.02
N ARG A 283 15.56 13.24 8.87
CA ARG A 283 16.81 12.56 8.48
C ARG A 283 16.59 11.61 7.31
N GLU A 284 15.49 10.86 7.34
CA GLU A 284 15.16 9.93 6.27
C GLU A 284 14.86 10.68 4.96
N ILE A 285 14.13 11.79 5.03
CA ILE A 285 13.91 12.68 3.88
C ILE A 285 15.26 13.12 3.33
N ALA A 286 16.10 13.79 4.11
CA ALA A 286 17.40 14.29 3.63
C ALA A 286 18.29 13.18 3.04
N ARG A 287 18.18 11.95 3.54
CA ARG A 287 18.89 10.78 3.00
C ARG A 287 18.35 10.31 1.64
N VAL A 288 17.03 10.34 1.47
CA VAL A 288 16.33 9.85 0.26
C VAL A 288 16.32 10.89 -0.84
N PHE A 289 16.29 12.16 -0.47
CA PHE A 289 15.91 13.28 -1.30
C PHE A 289 17.04 14.32 -1.33
N PRO A 290 17.89 14.34 -2.38
CA PRO A 290 19.08 15.18 -2.43
C PRO A 290 18.83 16.68 -2.35
N MET A 291 17.68 17.18 -2.79
CA MET A 291 17.28 18.58 -2.62
C MET A 291 16.78 18.94 -1.21
N VAL A 292 16.97 18.04 -0.23
CA VAL A 292 16.73 18.32 1.19
C VAL A 292 18.01 18.06 1.96
N ALA A 293 18.44 19.04 2.75
CA ALA A 293 19.64 18.93 3.57
C ALA A 293 19.32 19.25 5.04
N LEU A 294 20.01 18.57 5.94
CA LEU A 294 20.10 18.90 7.36
C LEU A 294 21.53 19.27 7.66
N ASN A 295 21.74 20.29 8.50
CA ASN A 295 23.09 20.61 8.98
C ASN A 295 23.59 19.53 9.97
N GLU A 296 24.90 19.50 10.24
CA GLU A 296 25.52 18.47 11.09
C GLU A 296 24.95 18.46 12.51
N THR A 297 24.62 19.63 13.05
CA THR A 297 24.02 19.78 14.39
C THR A 297 22.51 19.52 14.41
N MET A 298 21.89 19.34 13.24
CA MET A 298 20.46 19.06 13.07
C MET A 298 19.53 20.13 13.66
N THR A 299 19.96 21.38 13.60
CA THR A 299 19.21 22.56 14.01
C THR A 299 18.61 23.30 12.82
N ARG A 300 19.11 23.06 11.60
CA ARG A 300 18.64 23.72 10.37
C ARG A 300 18.28 22.70 9.30
N LEU A 301 17.18 22.99 8.61
CA LEU A 301 16.66 22.21 7.48
C LEU A 301 16.61 23.12 6.25
N ALA A 302 17.24 22.70 5.15
CA ALA A 302 17.13 23.35 3.86
C ALA A 302 16.32 22.47 2.90
N VAL A 303 15.36 23.08 2.21
CA VAL A 303 14.44 22.40 1.28
C VAL A 303 14.42 23.16 -0.03
N GLY A 304 14.89 22.54 -1.09
CA GLY A 304 14.83 23.08 -2.44
C GLY A 304 13.56 22.63 -3.17
N ASP A 305 13.00 23.53 -3.97
CA ASP A 305 11.98 23.18 -4.95
C ASP A 305 12.56 22.16 -5.95
N ALA A 306 12.10 20.91 -5.88
CA ALA A 306 12.58 19.82 -6.73
C ALA A 306 11.99 19.89 -8.15
N ILE A 307 10.70 20.27 -8.23
CA ILE A 307 9.88 20.21 -9.44
C ILE A 307 9.13 21.54 -9.54
N GLY A 308 9.25 22.22 -10.68
CA GLY A 308 8.55 23.49 -10.90
C GLY A 308 9.03 24.22 -12.14
N GLU A 309 8.76 25.51 -12.18
CA GLU A 309 9.22 26.41 -13.23
C GLU A 309 10.65 26.91 -12.95
N ILE A 310 11.46 27.00 -14.00
CA ILE A 310 12.89 27.35 -13.90
C ILE A 310 13.11 28.74 -13.28
N HIS A 311 12.17 29.66 -13.50
CA HIS A 311 12.23 31.05 -13.02
C HIS A 311 11.63 31.26 -11.63
N SER A 312 11.23 30.19 -10.94
CA SER A 312 10.62 30.27 -9.62
C SER A 312 11.30 29.35 -8.60
N ALA A 313 12.52 28.88 -8.88
CA ALA A 313 13.22 27.93 -8.01
C ALA A 313 13.63 28.61 -6.71
N THR A 314 13.15 28.11 -5.56
CA THR A 314 13.53 28.62 -4.24
C THR A 314 14.13 27.55 -3.33
N ILE A 315 15.02 27.99 -2.43
CA ILE A 315 15.48 27.19 -1.30
C ILE A 315 14.92 27.81 -0.02
N ARG A 316 14.16 27.02 0.75
CA ARG A 316 13.58 27.43 2.02
C ARG A 316 14.42 26.86 3.15
N VAL A 317 14.89 27.73 4.03
CA VAL A 317 15.68 27.33 5.21
C VAL A 317 14.82 27.51 6.45
N TYR A 318 14.73 26.45 7.26
CA TYR A 318 13.96 26.41 8.50
C TYR A 318 14.91 26.24 9.68
N ASP A 319 14.60 26.93 10.77
CA ASP A 319 15.11 26.61 12.09
C ASP A 319 14.23 25.51 12.71
N ILE A 320 14.85 24.40 13.09
CA ILE A 320 14.15 23.19 13.53
C ILE A 320 13.62 23.35 14.96
N GLU A 321 14.29 24.14 15.81
CA GLU A 321 13.90 24.33 17.21
C GLU A 321 12.64 25.18 17.34
N SER A 322 12.56 26.26 16.57
CA SER A 322 11.40 27.16 16.54
C SER A 322 10.38 26.78 15.47
N VAL A 323 10.73 25.88 14.53
CA VAL A 323 9.90 25.50 13.37
C VAL A 323 9.55 26.73 12.51
N THR A 324 10.44 27.72 12.47
CA THR A 324 10.25 28.95 11.70
C THR A 324 11.07 28.95 10.43
N LYS A 325 10.50 29.50 9.35
CA LYS A 325 11.23 29.73 8.11
C LYS A 325 12.14 30.95 8.33
N ILE A 326 13.45 30.73 8.33
CA ILE A 326 14.44 31.77 8.60
C ILE A 326 14.92 32.48 7.34
N ARG A 327 14.98 31.78 6.20
CA ARG A 327 15.43 32.35 4.92
C ARG A 327 14.70 31.73 3.73
N ILE A 328 14.56 32.52 2.67
CA ILE A 328 14.20 32.07 1.33
C ILE A 328 15.31 32.55 0.40
N LEU A 329 15.99 31.63 -0.25
CA LEU A 329 17.03 31.93 -1.23
C LEU A 329 16.46 31.73 -2.62
N ASP A 330 16.76 32.69 -3.50
CA ASP A 330 16.50 32.54 -4.92
C ASP A 330 17.55 31.59 -5.52
N ALA A 331 17.09 30.51 -6.15
CA ALA A 331 17.93 29.52 -6.80
C ALA A 331 17.84 29.63 -8.34
N CYS A 332 17.25 30.70 -8.86
CA CYS A 332 17.28 30.99 -10.28
C CYS A 332 18.72 31.26 -10.73
N GLY A 333 19.22 30.47 -11.68
CA GLY A 333 20.49 30.77 -12.33
C GLY A 333 20.45 32.12 -13.04
N PRO A 334 21.60 32.74 -13.35
CA PRO A 334 21.63 33.89 -14.25
C PRO A 334 20.91 33.49 -15.55
N PRO A 335 20.12 34.38 -16.19
CA PRO A 335 19.41 34.04 -17.42
C PRO A 335 20.44 33.58 -18.46
N GLY A 336 20.55 32.27 -18.62
CA GLY A 336 21.35 31.66 -19.66
C GLY A 336 20.78 32.08 -21.01
N LEU A 337 21.67 32.26 -21.99
CA LEU A 337 21.33 32.63 -23.37
C LEU A 337 20.05 31.92 -23.83
N PRO A 338 19.12 32.63 -24.49
CA PRO A 338 17.87 32.06 -24.94
C PRO A 338 18.15 30.81 -25.77
N SER A 339 17.59 29.68 -25.36
CA SER A 339 17.59 28.47 -26.16
C SER A 339 16.73 28.74 -27.40
N PHE A 340 17.38 29.15 -28.49
CA PHE A 340 16.78 29.50 -29.79
C PHE A 340 16.00 28.37 -30.49
N LEU A 341 15.62 27.30 -29.79
CA LEU A 341 14.94 26.13 -30.35
C LEU A 341 13.74 25.62 -29.53
N LYS A 342 13.24 26.36 -28.53
CA LYS A 342 12.00 25.96 -27.83
C LYS A 342 10.82 26.81 -28.29
N GLY A 343 10.01 26.26 -29.19
CA GLY A 343 8.74 26.85 -29.64
C GLY A 343 7.74 27.00 -28.50
N PRO A 344 6.67 27.80 -28.70
CA PRO A 344 5.75 28.19 -27.64
C PRO A 344 4.73 27.08 -27.39
N SER A 345 5.08 26.09 -26.56
CA SER A 345 4.08 25.25 -25.90
C SER A 345 4.71 24.36 -24.83
N ASP A 346 3.91 24.14 -23.80
CA ASP A 346 4.02 23.17 -22.72
C ASP A 346 4.84 23.62 -21.50
N THR A 347 4.07 23.84 -20.42
CA THR A 347 4.47 23.76 -19.00
C THR A 347 5.12 22.40 -18.73
N THR A 348 6.32 22.20 -19.24
CA THR A 348 7.12 21.02 -18.96
C THR A 348 7.65 21.17 -17.54
N THR A 349 7.05 20.48 -16.56
CA THR A 349 7.59 20.31 -15.21
C THR A 349 9.04 19.85 -15.32
N THR A 350 9.96 20.73 -14.95
CA THR A 350 11.40 20.49 -14.99
C THR A 350 11.93 20.22 -13.59
N ILE A 351 12.94 19.35 -13.49
CA ILE A 351 13.72 19.18 -12.26
C ILE A 351 14.57 20.45 -12.08
N LEU A 352 14.44 21.11 -10.93
CA LEU A 352 15.09 22.40 -10.65
C LEU A 352 16.35 22.21 -9.80
N ILE A 353 16.18 21.98 -8.51
CA ILE A 353 17.29 21.78 -7.58
C ILE A 353 17.60 20.28 -7.51
N THR A 354 18.82 19.91 -7.87
CA THR A 354 19.25 18.51 -7.94
C THR A 354 19.92 18.02 -6.67
N ALA A 355 20.51 18.91 -5.87
CA ALA A 355 21.15 18.58 -4.60
C ALA A 355 21.33 19.82 -3.72
N LEU A 356 21.31 19.64 -2.40
CA LEU A 356 21.67 20.64 -1.40
C LEU A 356 22.62 20.04 -0.37
N SER A 357 23.49 20.88 0.18
CA SER A 357 24.36 20.55 1.31
C SER A 357 24.68 21.82 2.07
N PHE A 358 24.72 21.76 3.40
CA PHE A 358 25.24 22.86 4.21
C PHE A 358 26.77 22.90 4.16
N SER A 359 27.35 24.09 4.27
CA SER A 359 28.78 24.23 4.52
C SER A 359 29.14 23.79 5.95
N PRO A 360 30.43 23.50 6.24
CA PRO A 360 30.86 23.00 7.56
C PRO A 360 30.58 23.94 8.74
N ASP A 361 30.43 25.24 8.46
CA ASP A 361 30.06 26.27 9.44
C ASP A 361 28.54 26.33 9.71
N GLY A 362 27.72 25.56 8.99
CA GLY A 362 26.28 25.47 9.16
C GLY A 362 25.48 26.63 8.57
N GLU A 363 26.14 27.54 7.84
CA GLU A 363 25.47 28.44 6.89
C GLU A 363 25.19 27.67 5.57
N VAL A 364 24.28 28.20 4.74
CA VAL A 364 23.80 27.52 3.51
C VAL A 364 24.72 27.82 2.34
#